data_AF-A0A099KSX3-F1
#
_entry.id   AF-A0A099KSX3-F1
#
_cell.length_a   1.000
_cell.length_b   1.000
_cell.length_c   1.000
_cell.angle_alpha   90.00
_cell.angle_beta   90.00
_cell.angle_gamma   90.00
#
_symmetry.space_group_name_H-M   'P 1'
#
loop_
_entity.id
_entity.type
_entity.pdbx_description
1 polymer ?
#
loop_
_entity_poly.entity_id
_entity_poly.type
_entity_poly.pdbx_seq_one_letter_code
_entity_poly.pdbx_strand_id
1 'polypeptide(L)'
;MVGTYLQLLKIGITPVNISKNDQRVLHVLALGGEIQYCRENGKIQEVLCYTQDGLVLSNCTIDAFKRLKSKKLISSKKGQPYRITRLGAVSVRSQMFQRF
;
A
#
# COMPACT_ATOMS: atom_id res chain seq x y z
N MET A 1 -31.14 8.39 19.72
CA MET A 1 -31.17 7.84 18.35
C MET A 1 -29.75 7.84 17.76
N VAL A 2 -28.87 6.97 18.26
CA VAL A 2 -27.45 6.88 17.87
C VAL A 2 -27.09 5.53 17.23
N GLY A 3 -28.10 4.75 16.82
CA GLY A 3 -27.98 3.33 16.53
C GLY A 3 -27.93 2.93 15.05
N THR A 4 -27.79 3.85 14.10
CA THR A 4 -27.86 3.50 12.65
C THR A 4 -26.60 3.81 11.85
N TYR A 5 -25.71 4.70 12.31
CA TYR A 5 -24.45 4.98 11.61
C TYR A 5 -23.37 3.90 11.80
N LEU A 6 -23.40 3.18 12.93
CA LEU A 6 -22.50 2.05 13.18
C LEU A 6 -22.88 0.77 12.41
N GLN A 7 -24.07 0.71 11.80
CA GLN A 7 -24.49 -0.46 11.03
C GLN A 7 -23.91 -0.49 9.61
N LEU A 8 -23.52 0.66 9.04
CA LEU A 8 -23.05 0.78 7.65
C LEU A 8 -21.51 0.73 7.48
N LEU A 9 -20.75 0.71 8.57
CA LEU A 9 -19.28 0.47 8.55
C LEU A 9 -18.90 -1.01 8.69
N LYS A 10 -19.87 -1.93 8.59
CA LYS A 10 -19.65 -3.38 8.42
C LYS A 10 -19.36 -3.75 6.96
N ILE A 11 -18.50 -3.00 6.27
CA ILE A 11 -17.71 -3.61 5.20
C ILE A 11 -16.54 -4.26 5.95
N GLY A 12 -16.56 -5.58 6.09
CA GLY A 12 -15.64 -6.37 6.93
C GLY A 12 -14.16 -6.25 6.54
N ILE A 13 -13.55 -5.10 6.77
CA ILE A 13 -12.12 -4.88 6.68
C ILE A 13 -11.60 -5.11 8.10
N THR A 14 -11.12 -6.32 8.37
CA THR A 14 -10.26 -6.53 9.55
C THR A 14 -9.16 -5.47 9.55
N PRO A 15 -8.80 -4.87 10.69
CA PRO A 15 -7.76 -3.85 10.72
C PRO A 15 -6.48 -4.45 10.15
N VAL A 16 -6.13 -4.03 8.93
CA VAL A 16 -4.92 -4.51 8.27
C VAL A 16 -3.76 -3.99 9.11
N ASN A 17 -2.98 -4.89 9.71
CA ASN A 17 -1.80 -4.50 10.49
C ASN A 17 -0.75 -3.92 9.55
N ILE A 18 -0.61 -2.59 9.47
CA ILE A 18 0.29 -1.89 8.53
C ILE A 18 1.37 -1.17 9.34
N SER A 19 2.64 -1.37 8.97
CA SER A 19 3.74 -0.63 9.60
C SER A 19 3.78 0.83 9.14
N LYS A 20 4.37 1.73 9.93
CA LYS A 20 4.57 3.14 9.52
C LYS A 20 5.27 3.27 8.16
N ASN A 21 6.20 2.36 7.86
CA ASN A 21 6.89 2.36 6.59
C ASN A 21 5.98 1.94 5.43
N ASP A 22 5.22 0.85 5.61
CA ASP A 22 4.26 0.37 4.61
C ASP A 22 3.19 1.45 4.32
N GLN A 23 2.78 2.20 5.35
CA GLN A 23 1.86 3.32 5.20
C GLN A 23 2.45 4.46 4.36
N ARG A 24 3.74 4.80 4.53
CA ARG A 24 4.43 5.79 3.68
C ARG A 24 4.50 5.34 2.23
N VAL A 25 4.86 4.08 1.98
CA VAL A 25 4.90 3.51 0.63
C VAL A 25 3.51 3.59 -0.02
N LEU A 26 2.46 3.16 0.70
CA LEU A 26 1.10 3.25 0.20
C LEU A 26 0.65 4.69 -0.05
N HIS A 27 1.08 5.63 0.79
CA HIS A 27 0.79 7.05 0.59
C HIS A 27 1.39 7.60 -0.71
N VAL A 28 2.65 7.25 -1.00
CA VAL A 28 3.30 7.63 -2.27
C VAL A 28 2.55 7.04 -3.46
N LEU A 29 2.17 5.76 -3.38
CA LEU A 29 1.38 5.11 -4.43
C LEU A 29 -0.02 5.73 -4.60
N ALA A 30 -0.64 6.20 -3.51
CA ALA A 30 -1.93 6.87 -3.55
C ALA A 30 -1.86 8.24 -4.23
N LEU A 31 -0.71 8.92 -4.13
CA LEU A 31 -0.42 10.17 -4.84
C LEU A 31 -0.03 9.94 -6.31
N GLY A 32 -0.19 8.73 -6.86
CA GLY A 32 0.09 8.44 -8.27
C GLY A 32 1.46 7.79 -8.54
N GLY A 33 2.24 7.53 -7.49
CA GLY A 33 3.49 6.79 -7.58
C GLY A 33 3.32 5.33 -8.04
N GLU A 34 4.44 4.67 -8.26
CA GLU A 34 4.49 3.27 -8.69
C GLU A 34 5.67 2.52 -8.10
N ILE A 35 5.55 1.20 -7.98
CA ILE A 35 6.66 0.32 -7.62
C ILE A 35 7.12 -0.44 -8.85
N GLN A 36 8.40 -0.30 -9.14
CA GLN A 36 9.12 -1.13 -10.09
C GLN A 36 9.96 -2.15 -9.33
N TYR A 37 10.12 -3.34 -9.90
CA TYR A 37 10.97 -4.37 -9.31
C TYR A 37 11.71 -5.11 -10.40
N CYS A 38 12.94 -5.49 -10.11
CA CYS A 38 13.75 -6.33 -10.97
C CYS A 38 13.81 -7.75 -10.39
N ARG A 39 13.63 -8.75 -11.24
CA ARG A 39 13.81 -10.16 -10.88
C ARG A 39 14.89 -10.78 -11.74
N GLU A 40 15.76 -11.54 -11.09
CA GLU A 40 16.83 -12.31 -11.72
C GLU A 40 16.77 -13.74 -11.18
N ASN A 41 16.79 -14.73 -12.07
CA ASN A 41 16.72 -16.16 -11.69
C ASN A 41 15.54 -16.49 -10.76
N GLY A 42 14.40 -15.81 -10.95
CA GLY A 42 13.18 -16.00 -10.16
C GLY A 42 13.19 -15.31 -8.79
N LYS A 43 14.28 -14.66 -8.37
CA LYS A 43 14.38 -13.89 -7.12
C LYS A 43 14.25 -12.40 -7.40
N ILE A 44 13.60 -11.67 -6.49
CA ILE A 44 13.53 -10.21 -6.54
C ILE A 44 14.88 -9.68 -6.05
N GLN A 45 15.60 -8.99 -6.93
CA GLN A 45 16.89 -8.37 -6.63
C GLN A 45 16.71 -6.95 -6.08
N GLU A 46 15.80 -6.21 -6.69
CA GLU A 46 15.61 -4.80 -6.39
C GLU A 46 14.13 -4.41 -6.44
N VAL A 47 13.77 -3.46 -5.59
CA VAL A 47 12.46 -2.82 -5.55
C VAL A 47 12.68 -1.33 -5.40
N LEU A 48 12.10 -0.55 -6.31
CA LEU A 48 12.14 0.90 -6.28
C LEU A 48 10.70 1.43 -6.29
N CYS A 49 10.39 2.31 -5.34
CA CYS A 49 9.13 3.03 -5.34
C CYS A 49 9.37 4.45 -5.84
N TYR A 50 8.76 4.78 -6.96
CA TYR A 50 8.80 6.10 -7.56
C TYR A 50 7.60 6.93 -7.10
N THR A 51 7.83 8.20 -6.80
CA THR A 51 6.77 9.21 -6.66
C THR A 51 6.22 9.59 -8.04
N GLN A 52 5.13 10.35 -8.07
CA GLN A 52 4.60 10.92 -9.32
C GLN A 52 5.64 11.81 -10.03
N ASP A 53 6.55 12.43 -9.28
CA ASP A 53 7.63 13.29 -9.79
C ASP A 53 8.90 12.51 -10.17
N GLY A 54 8.88 11.18 -10.13
CA GLY A 54 10.02 10.32 -10.50
C GLY A 54 11.10 10.19 -9.42
N LEU A 55 10.85 10.62 -8.18
CA LEU A 55 11.79 10.48 -7.07
C LEU A 55 11.70 9.08 -6.47
N VAL A 56 12.83 8.50 -6.06
CA VAL A 56 12.88 7.19 -5.42
C VAL A 56 12.69 7.31 -3.91
N LEU A 57 11.74 6.56 -3.36
CA LEU A 57 11.57 6.39 -1.93
C LEU A 57 12.57 5.36 -1.39
N SER A 58 13.58 5.84 -0.65
CA SER A 58 14.67 5.03 -0.11
C SER A 58 14.23 3.91 0.84
N ASN A 59 13.09 4.06 1.53
CA ASN A 59 12.61 3.08 2.49
C ASN A 59 11.72 1.97 1.88
N CYS A 60 11.63 1.85 0.55
CA CYS A 60 10.91 0.75 -0.09
C CYS A 60 11.79 -0.50 -0.17
N THR A 61 11.66 -1.42 0.80
CA THR A 61 12.41 -2.68 0.80
C THR A 61 11.66 -3.81 0.12
N ILE A 62 12.38 -4.87 -0.25
CA ILE A 62 11.81 -6.10 -0.81
C ILE A 62 10.76 -6.70 0.14
N ASP A 63 11.02 -6.68 1.45
CA ASP A 63 10.05 -7.17 2.44
C ASP A 63 8.79 -6.32 2.50
N ALA A 64 8.92 -4.99 2.41
CA ALA A 64 7.75 -4.11 2.32
C ALA A 64 6.91 -4.44 1.09
N PHE A 65 7.55 -4.58 -0.07
CA PHE A 65 6.87 -4.98 -1.30
C PHE A 65 6.16 -6.33 -1.18
N LYS A 66 6.83 -7.36 -0.64
CA LYS A 66 6.22 -8.68 -0.41
C LYS A 66 5.02 -8.61 0.52
N ARG A 67 5.10 -7.86 1.63
CA ARG A 67 3.99 -7.67 2.58
C ARG A 67 2.81 -6.94 1.96
N LEU A 68 3.07 -5.85 1.22
CA LEU A 68 2.00 -5.09 0.55
C LEU A 68 1.30 -5.94 -0.52
N LYS A 69 2.08 -6.75 -1.26
CA LYS A 69 1.58 -7.68 -2.26
C LYS A 69 0.75 -8.82 -1.64
N SER A 70 1.23 -9.45 -0.57
CA SER A 70 0.50 -10.55 0.09
C SER A 70 -0.85 -10.10 0.65
N LYS A 71 -0.93 -8.86 1.12
CA LYS A 71 -2.16 -8.21 1.60
C LYS A 71 -3.04 -7.63 0.48
N LYS A 72 -2.66 -7.78 -0.80
CA LYS A 72 -3.38 -7.24 -1.97
C LYS A 72 -3.57 -5.72 -1.92
N LEU A 73 -2.70 -4.99 -1.23
CA LEU A 73 -2.73 -3.52 -1.16
C LEU A 73 -2.14 -2.86 -2.41
N ILE A 74 -1.31 -3.62 -3.13
CA ILE A 74 -0.73 -3.24 -4.42
C ILE A 74 -0.99 -4.35 -5.45
N SER A 75 -1.12 -3.98 -6.72
CA SER A 75 -1.19 -4.94 -7.81
C SER A 75 -0.55 -4.40 -9.08
N SER A 76 -0.10 -5.32 -9.93
CA SER A 76 0.32 -5.03 -11.30
C SER A 76 -0.79 -5.49 -12.24
N LYS A 77 -0.99 -4.74 -13.34
CA LYS A 77 -1.92 -5.10 -14.41
C LYS A 77 -1.13 -5.21 -15.72
N LYS A 78 -1.28 -6.31 -16.46
CA LYS A 78 -0.66 -6.53 -17.78
C LYS A 78 0.88 -6.28 -17.79
N GLY A 79 1.58 -6.65 -16.73
CA GLY A 79 3.04 -6.47 -16.62
C GLY A 79 3.50 -5.04 -16.35
N GLN A 80 2.58 -4.10 -16.10
CA GLN A 80 2.91 -2.72 -15.72
C GLN A 80 3.49 -2.64 -14.29
N PRO A 81 4.14 -1.53 -13.92
CA PRO A 81 4.55 -1.25 -12.55
C PRO A 81 3.41 -1.47 -11.55
N TYR A 82 3.78 -1.86 -10.32
CA TYR A 82 2.82 -2.08 -9.25
C TYR A 82 2.23 -0.75 -8.79
N ARG A 83 0.90 -0.67 -8.76
CA ARG A 83 0.13 0.49 -8.31
C ARG A 83 -0.75 0.12 -7.12
N ILE A 84 -1.23 1.15 -6.43
CA ILE A 84 -2.15 0.96 -5.30
C ILE A 84 -3.46 0.31 -5.76
N THR A 85 -3.98 -0.64 -4.99
CA THR A 85 -5.33 -1.18 -5.21
C THR A 85 -6.37 -0.34 -4.48
N ARG A 86 -7.66 -0.58 -4.77
CA ARG A 86 -8.74 0.01 -3.99
C ARG A 86 -8.62 -0.31 -2.48
N LEU A 87 -8.22 -1.54 -2.14
CA LEU A 87 -7.99 -1.96 -0.76
C LEU A 87 -6.79 -1.22 -0.14
N GLY A 88 -5.71 -1.05 -0.90
CA GLY A 88 -4.57 -0.25 -0.49
C GLY A 88 -4.96 1.19 -0.20
N ALA A 89 -5.72 1.82 -1.12
CA ALA A 89 -6.13 3.22 -1.00
C ALA A 89 -7.01 3.48 0.23
N VAL A 90 -7.99 2.61 0.51
CA VAL A 90 -8.79 2.75 1.74
C VAL A 90 -7.95 2.51 2.99
N SER A 91 -6.90 1.69 2.90
CA SER A 91 -5.99 1.41 4.01
C SER A 91 -4.99 2.55 4.30
N VAL A 92 -4.75 3.47 3.34
CA VAL A 92 -3.73 4.53 3.43
C VAL A 92 -3.90 5.44 4.64
N ARG A 93 -5.13 5.70 5.10
CA ARG A 93 -5.35 6.47 6.34
C ARG A 93 -6.58 5.98 7.12
N SER A 94 -6.86 4.67 7.12
CA SER A 94 -7.80 4.08 8.11
C SER A 94 -7.21 4.02 9.52
N GLN A 95 -5.92 4.34 9.70
CA GLN A 95 -5.24 4.38 11.00
C GLN A 95 -4.86 5.81 11.44
N MET A 96 -5.61 6.83 11.00
CA MET A 96 -5.54 8.17 11.62
C MET A 96 -6.50 8.24 12.82
N PHE A 97 -6.15 7.55 13.90
CA PHE A 97 -6.72 7.67 15.25
C PHE A 97 -5.74 6.96 16.21
N GLN A 98 -5.14 7.52 17.27
CA GLN A 98 -5.35 8.70 18.10
C GLN A 98 -4.04 8.98 18.85
N ARG A 99 -3.71 10.25 19.07
CA ARG A 99 -3.07 10.78 20.30
C ARG A 99 -3.21 12.30 20.26
N PHE A 100 -4.29 12.79 20.87
CA PHE A 100 -4.23 14.05 21.61
C PHE A 100 -3.54 13.75 22.93
#